data_AF-A0A926ARF7-F1
#
_entry.id   AF-A0A926ARF7-F1
#
_cell.length_a   1.000
_cell.length_b   1.000
_cell.length_c   1.000
_cell.angle_alpha   90.00
_cell.angle_beta   90.00
_cell.angle_gamma   90.00
#
_symmetry.space_group_name_H-M   'P 1'
#
loop_
_entity.id
_entity.type
_entity.pdbx_description
1 polymer ?
#
loop_
_entity_poly.entity_id
_entity_poly.type
_entity_poly.pdbx_seq_one_letter_code
_entity_poly.pdbx_strand_id
1 'polypeptide(L)'
;GAARALRARGDLQYTSTLTELIVLPEAYAVRAPCLTYSVRQAWRRPASRAWNTLLASTTARVPVLRLGLHPRDAEFRSVRRSWQRLLERALSERVAVTKADFVDRWRLQHANLARSIDQPAQRVAWQA
;
A
#
# COMPACT_ATOMS: atom_id res chain seq x y z
N GLY A 1 -1.46 -5.96 -21.00
CA GLY A 1 -0.30 -5.66 -20.12
C GLY A 1 -0.21 -6.68 -18.99
N ALA A 2 0.82 -6.56 -18.14
CA ALA A 2 1.14 -7.53 -17.08
C ALA A 2 -0.03 -7.86 -16.14
N ALA A 3 -0.81 -6.87 -15.68
CA ALA A 3 -1.96 -7.10 -14.80
C ALA A 3 -3.02 -8.03 -15.43
N ARG A 4 -3.28 -7.91 -16.73
CA ARG A 4 -4.21 -8.80 -17.46
C ARG A 4 -3.68 -10.24 -17.52
N ALA A 5 -2.38 -10.41 -17.74
CA ALA A 5 -1.77 -11.75 -17.75
C ALA A 5 -1.80 -12.41 -16.37
N LEU A 6 -1.58 -11.63 -15.30
CA LEU A 6 -1.65 -12.13 -13.92
C LEU A 6 -3.07 -12.55 -13.53
N ARG A 7 -4.11 -11.83 -13.98
CA ARG A 7 -5.51 -12.25 -13.80
C ARG A 7 -5.78 -13.60 -14.43
N ALA A 8 -5.28 -13.82 -15.65
CA ALA A 8 -5.51 -15.07 -16.39
C ALA A 8 -4.92 -16.30 -15.70
N ARG A 9 -3.95 -16.15 -14.80
CA ARG A 9 -3.43 -17.27 -14.01
C ARG A 9 -4.41 -17.79 -12.95
N GLY A 10 -5.26 -16.92 -12.41
CA GLY A 10 -6.29 -17.28 -11.41
C GLY A 10 -5.79 -17.66 -10.01
N ASP A 11 -4.48 -17.82 -9.80
CA ASP A 11 -3.87 -18.29 -8.54
C ASP A 11 -3.29 -17.18 -7.66
N LEU A 12 -3.28 -15.94 -8.16
CA LEU A 12 -2.73 -14.78 -7.46
C LEU A 12 -3.83 -13.93 -6.83
N GLN A 13 -3.66 -13.58 -5.56
CA GLN A 13 -4.59 -12.71 -4.84
C GLN A 13 -4.35 -11.23 -5.11
N TYR A 14 -3.12 -10.83 -5.41
CA TYR A 14 -2.76 -9.45 -5.70
C TYR A 14 -1.45 -9.35 -6.49
N THR A 15 -1.23 -8.18 -7.09
CA THR A 15 0.07 -7.74 -7.61
C THR A 15 0.33 -6.30 -7.20
N SER A 16 1.55 -5.79 -7.40
CA SER A 16 1.89 -4.44 -6.96
C SER A 16 2.78 -3.71 -7.95
N THR A 17 2.48 -2.44 -8.19
CA THR A 17 3.34 -1.50 -8.93
C THR A 17 4.14 -0.65 -7.94
N LEU A 18 4.77 0.44 -8.39
CA LEU A 18 5.37 1.43 -7.47
C LEU A 18 4.31 2.25 -6.73
N THR A 19 3.18 2.53 -7.38
CA THR A 19 2.15 3.46 -6.89
C THR A 19 0.91 2.76 -6.35
N GLU A 20 0.70 1.49 -6.70
CA GLU A 20 -0.56 0.79 -6.47
C GLU A 20 -0.37 -0.66 -6.00
N LEU A 21 -1.36 -1.14 -5.29
CA LEU A 21 -1.60 -2.55 -5.00
C LEU A 21 -2.86 -2.95 -5.75
N ILE A 22 -2.74 -3.92 -6.65
CA ILE A 22 -3.83 -4.35 -7.53
C ILE A 22 -4.37 -5.66 -6.96
N VAL A 23 -5.61 -5.63 -6.50
CA VAL A 23 -6.34 -6.82 -6.03
C VAL A 23 -6.79 -7.64 -7.24
N LEU A 24 -6.57 -8.95 -7.17
CA LEU A 24 -6.87 -9.90 -8.24
C LEU A 24 -7.88 -10.94 -7.70
N PRO A 25 -8.76 -11.51 -8.55
CA PRO A 25 -8.85 -11.30 -9.99
C PRO A 25 -9.59 -10.00 -10.38
N GLU A 26 -10.24 -9.31 -9.44
CA GLU A 26 -11.24 -8.26 -9.68
C GLU A 26 -10.67 -6.93 -10.21
N ALA A 27 -9.35 -6.85 -10.41
CA ALA A 27 -8.69 -5.70 -11.04
C ALA A 27 -8.59 -4.42 -10.21
N TYR A 28 -9.05 -4.40 -8.96
CA TYR A 28 -9.14 -3.17 -8.20
C TYR A 28 -7.76 -2.60 -7.86
N ALA A 29 -7.49 -1.39 -8.35
CA ALA A 29 -6.27 -0.66 -8.07
C ALA A 29 -6.43 0.17 -6.80
N VAL A 30 -5.69 -0.19 -5.76
CA VAL A 30 -5.62 0.55 -4.50
C VAL A 30 -4.39 1.43 -4.51
N ARG A 31 -4.57 2.75 -4.31
CA ARG A 31 -3.45 3.69 -4.18
C ARG A 31 -2.58 3.27 -2.99
N ALA A 32 -1.35 2.90 -3.29
CA ALA A 32 -0.44 2.29 -2.32
C ALA A 32 1.02 2.62 -2.68
N PRO A 33 1.49 3.88 -2.59
CA PRO A 33 2.86 4.21 -2.98
C PRO A 33 3.90 3.44 -2.17
N CYS A 34 5.00 3.05 -2.82
CA CYS A 34 6.13 2.38 -2.20
C CYS A 34 7.34 3.30 -2.14
N LEU A 35 7.81 3.65 -0.94
CA LEU A 35 9.05 4.40 -0.77
C LEU A 35 10.22 3.42 -0.90
N THR A 36 11.03 3.61 -1.93
CA THR A 36 12.20 2.77 -2.23
C THR A 36 13.42 3.65 -2.44
N TYR A 37 14.61 3.12 -2.17
CA TYR A 37 15.86 3.86 -2.32
C TYR A 37 16.61 3.48 -3.60
N SER A 38 17.45 4.40 -4.08
CA SER A 38 18.33 4.14 -5.21
C SER A 38 19.77 4.36 -4.80
N VAL A 39 20.52 3.26 -4.73
CA VAL A 39 21.91 3.24 -4.21
C VAL A 39 22.97 2.93 -5.27
N ARG A 40 22.58 2.72 -6.54
CA ARG A 40 23.50 2.34 -7.62
C ARG A 40 24.52 3.43 -7.98
N GLN A 41 24.20 4.70 -7.72
CA GLN A 41 25.10 5.84 -7.96
C GLN A 41 25.13 6.75 -6.74
N ALA A 42 26.27 7.40 -6.52
CA ALA A 42 26.50 8.17 -5.30
C ALA A 42 25.50 9.31 -5.09
N TRP A 43 25.19 10.06 -6.16
CA TRP A 43 24.24 11.18 -6.14
C TRP A 43 22.78 10.73 -5.99
N ARG A 44 22.45 9.49 -6.41
CA ARG A 44 21.10 8.94 -6.28
C ARG A 44 20.70 8.69 -4.82
N ARG A 45 21.68 8.52 -3.91
CA ARG A 45 21.43 8.33 -2.47
C ARG A 45 20.82 9.58 -1.81
N PRO A 46 21.44 10.78 -1.87
CA PRO A 46 20.80 11.99 -1.35
C PRO A 46 19.52 12.34 -2.11
N ALA A 47 19.47 12.18 -3.44
CA ALA A 47 18.27 12.47 -4.22
C ALA A 47 17.07 11.59 -3.80
N SER A 48 17.27 10.27 -3.68
CA SER A 48 16.20 9.35 -3.26
C SER A 48 15.74 9.59 -1.82
N ARG A 49 16.63 10.03 -0.93
CA ARG A 49 16.26 10.42 0.44
C ARG A 49 15.36 11.66 0.46
N ALA A 50 15.71 12.70 -0.31
CA ALA A 50 14.90 13.91 -0.41
C ALA A 50 13.54 13.60 -1.03
N TRP A 51 13.52 12.83 -2.13
CA TRP A 51 12.30 12.40 -2.80
C TRP A 51 11.38 11.59 -1.88
N ASN A 52 11.91 10.61 -1.15
CA ASN A 52 11.10 9.80 -0.23
C ASN A 52 10.53 10.63 0.93
N THR A 53 11.25 11.66 1.39
CA THR A 53 10.75 12.57 2.43
C THR A 53 9.57 13.40 1.91
N LEU A 54 9.68 13.93 0.69
CA LEU A 54 8.59 14.66 0.03
C LEU A 54 7.39 13.74 -0.24
N LEU A 55 7.63 12.55 -0.80
CA LEU A 55 6.55 11.63 -1.10
C LEU A 55 5.82 11.21 0.18
N ALA A 56 6.55 10.92 1.26
CA ALA A 56 5.94 10.58 2.55
C ALA A 56 4.99 11.67 3.07
N SER A 57 5.33 12.96 2.94
CA SER A 57 4.44 14.04 3.42
C SER A 57 3.12 14.14 2.65
N THR A 58 3.07 13.64 1.41
CA THR A 58 1.86 13.63 0.58
C THR A 58 0.98 12.38 0.78
N THR A 59 1.38 11.47 1.66
CA THR A 59 0.73 10.16 1.80
C THR A 59 -0.32 10.07 2.90
N ALA A 60 -0.57 11.13 3.68
CA ALA A 60 -1.49 11.10 4.82
C ALA A 60 -2.86 10.43 4.51
N ARG A 61 -3.42 10.65 3.31
CA ARG A 61 -4.73 10.11 2.90
C ARG A 61 -4.67 8.80 2.10
N VAL A 62 -3.50 8.18 1.92
CA VAL A 62 -3.43 6.89 1.20
C VAL A 62 -3.83 5.73 2.10
N PRO A 63 -4.63 4.75 1.61
CA PRO A 63 -5.06 3.60 2.39
C PRO A 63 -3.91 2.78 2.98
N VAL A 64 -2.81 2.62 2.22
CA VAL A 64 -1.62 1.91 2.66
C VAL A 64 -0.36 2.56 2.10
N LEU A 65 0.64 2.77 2.96
CA LEU A 65 1.98 3.20 2.57
C LEU A 65 2.89 1.98 2.60
N ARG A 66 3.64 1.74 1.52
CA ARG A 66 4.63 0.67 1.46
C ARG A 66 6.03 1.23 1.66
N LEU A 67 6.83 0.57 2.47
CA LEU A 67 8.24 0.90 2.69
C LEU A 67 9.09 -0.27 2.20
N GLY A 68 9.89 -0.05 1.15
CA GLY A 68 10.80 -1.05 0.60
C GLY A 68 12.23 -0.81 1.09
N LEU A 69 12.89 -1.86 1.53
CA LEU A 69 14.31 -1.86 1.88
C LEU A 69 14.98 -3.06 1.23
N HIS A 70 15.85 -2.83 0.25
CA HIS A 70 16.64 -3.90 -0.35
C HIS A 70 17.91 -4.13 0.49
N PRO A 71 18.51 -5.35 0.47
CA PRO A 71 19.73 -5.62 1.23
C PRO A 71 20.84 -4.58 0.99
N ARG A 72 21.06 -4.21 -0.28
CA ARG A 72 22.04 -3.20 -0.67
C ARG A 72 21.72 -1.79 -0.14
N ASP A 73 20.45 -1.46 0.08
CA ASP A 73 20.06 -0.18 0.65
C ASP A 73 20.52 -0.07 2.11
N ALA A 74 20.43 -1.19 2.85
CA ALA A 74 20.75 -1.27 4.27
C ALA A 74 22.26 -1.15 4.58
N GLU A 75 23.13 -1.43 3.59
CA GLU A 75 24.58 -1.25 3.68
C GLU A 75 24.97 0.22 3.88
N PHE A 76 24.19 1.16 3.31
CA PHE A 76 24.48 2.59 3.41
C PHE A 76 23.82 3.19 4.65
N ARG A 77 24.64 3.54 5.66
CA ARG A 77 24.18 4.13 6.94
C ARG A 77 23.20 5.30 6.77
N SER A 78 23.42 6.20 5.81
CA SER A 78 22.56 7.36 5.57
C SER A 78 21.18 6.99 4.99
N VAL A 79 21.12 5.95 4.17
CA VAL A 79 19.89 5.39 3.62
C VAL A 79 19.13 4.65 4.72
N ARG A 80 19.80 3.77 5.45
CA ARG A 80 19.22 3.05 6.59
C ARG A 80 18.59 3.98 7.63
N ARG A 81 19.31 5.03 8.05
CA ARG A 81 18.77 6.05 8.99
C ARG A 81 17.60 6.86 8.40
N SER A 82 17.57 7.07 7.09
CA SER A 82 16.44 7.74 6.43
C SER A 82 15.22 6.83 6.44
N TRP A 83 15.40 5.55 6.13
CA TRP A 83 14.32 4.56 6.09
C TRP A 83 13.73 4.34 7.48
N GLN A 84 14.57 4.20 8.52
CA GLN A 84 14.14 4.05 9.91
C GLN A 84 13.28 5.22 10.39
N ARG A 85 13.70 6.46 10.11
CA ARG A 85 12.91 7.66 10.44
C ARG A 85 11.55 7.70 9.73
N LEU A 86 11.49 7.28 8.47
CA LEU A 86 10.22 7.18 7.74
C LEU A 86 9.33 6.08 8.31
N LEU A 87 9.91 4.95 8.72
CA LEU A 87 9.19 3.87 9.39
C LEU A 87 8.64 4.33 10.74
N GLU A 88 9.46 4.93 11.60
CA GLU A 88 9.05 5.45 12.91
C GLU A 88 7.89 6.44 12.78
N ARG A 89 7.99 7.39 11.83
CA ARG A 89 6.89 8.32 11.52
C ARG A 89 5.65 7.62 10.98
N ALA A 90 5.80 6.61 10.12
CA ALA A 90 4.65 5.88 9.63
C ALA A 90 3.94 5.14 10.78
N LEU A 91 4.70 4.55 11.70
CA LEU A 91 4.19 3.82 12.86
C LEU A 91 3.52 4.71 13.90
N SER A 92 3.84 6.00 13.99
CA SER A 92 3.13 6.92 14.88
C SER A 92 1.70 7.24 14.41
N GLU A 93 1.39 7.03 13.13
CA GLU A 93 0.11 7.38 12.52
C GLU A 93 -0.63 6.17 11.93
N ARG A 94 0.02 5.00 11.81
CA ARG A 94 -0.47 3.84 11.05
C ARG A 94 -0.11 2.53 11.74
N VAL A 95 -0.88 1.49 11.39
CA VAL A 95 -0.63 0.12 11.83
C VAL A 95 0.17 -0.63 10.77
N ALA A 96 1.23 -1.33 11.19
CA ALA A 96 1.98 -2.21 10.30
C ALA A 96 1.18 -3.47 9.94
N VAL A 97 1.18 -3.82 8.66
CA VAL A 97 0.49 -5.00 8.11
C VAL A 97 1.31 -5.61 6.97
N THR A 98 1.08 -6.88 6.67
CA THR A 98 1.59 -7.46 5.42
C THR A 98 0.72 -7.05 4.23
N LYS A 99 1.23 -7.23 3.00
CA LYS A 99 0.43 -6.98 1.78
C LYS A 99 -0.78 -7.92 1.71
N ALA A 100 -0.62 -9.18 2.12
CA ALA A 100 -1.69 -10.17 2.14
C ALA A 100 -2.79 -9.75 3.12
N ASP A 101 -2.43 -9.45 4.38
CA ASP A 101 -3.39 -9.01 5.40
C ASP A 101 -4.16 -7.77 4.95
N PHE A 102 -3.46 -6.81 4.33
CA PHE A 102 -4.10 -5.60 3.81
C PHE A 102 -5.13 -5.95 2.72
N VAL A 103 -4.78 -6.81 1.77
CA VAL A 103 -5.69 -7.21 0.67
C VAL A 103 -6.90 -7.95 1.21
N ASP A 104 -6.72 -8.85 2.17
CA ASP A 104 -7.82 -9.59 2.78
C ASP A 104 -8.79 -8.66 3.52
N ARG A 105 -8.26 -7.74 4.33
CA ARG A 105 -9.07 -6.71 5.00
C ARG A 105 -9.79 -5.80 4.01
N TRP A 106 -9.10 -5.38 2.95
CA TRP A 106 -9.66 -4.54 1.90
C TRP A 106 -10.83 -5.25 1.21
N ARG A 107 -10.70 -6.54 0.85
CA ARG A 107 -11.78 -7.33 0.26
C ARG A 107 -12.99 -7.43 1.20
N LEU A 108 -12.76 -7.76 2.46
CA LEU A 108 -13.84 -7.88 3.45
C LEU A 108 -14.61 -6.56 3.58
N GLN A 109 -13.91 -5.43 3.66
CA GLN A 109 -14.54 -4.10 3.71
C GLN A 109 -15.38 -3.80 2.46
N HIS A 110 -14.87 -4.12 1.26
CA HIS A 110 -15.59 -3.84 0.02
C HIS A 110 -16.76 -4.79 -0.24
N ALA A 111 -16.65 -6.06 0.19
CA ALA A 111 -17.76 -7.01 0.16
C ALA A 111 -18.86 -6.64 1.17
N ASN A 112 -18.49 -6.09 2.33
CA ASN A 112 -19.45 -5.57 3.30
C ASN A 112 -20.17 -4.33 2.75
N LEU A 113 -19.45 -3.40 2.11
CA LEU A 113 -20.04 -2.21 1.48
C LEU A 113 -21.03 -2.57 0.38
N ALA A 114 -20.67 -3.52 -0.49
CA ALA A 114 -21.59 -4.01 -1.52
C ALA A 114 -22.87 -4.59 -0.91
N ARG A 115 -22.76 -5.40 0.15
CA ARG A 115 -23.93 -5.95 0.88
C ARG A 115 -24.77 -4.89 1.59
N SER A 116 -24.15 -3.83 2.16
CA SER A 116 -24.91 -2.77 2.81
C SER A 116 -25.67 -1.86 1.84
N ILE A 117 -25.18 -1.75 0.59
CA ILE A 117 -25.88 -1.01 -0.47
C ILE A 117 -27.07 -1.83 -0.98
N ASP A 118 -26.92 -3.16 -1.04
CA ASP A 118 -27.93 -4.07 -1.61
C ASP A 118 -29.01 -4.49 -0.60
N GLN A 119 -28.82 -4.25 0.70
CA GLN A 119 -29.90 -4.36 1.69
C GLN A 119 -30.77 -3.09 1.63
N PRO A 120 -32.01 -3.12 1.10
CA PRO A 120 -32.92 -1.99 1.27
C PRO A 120 -33.08 -1.80 2.78
N ALA A 121 -32.82 -0.57 3.25
CA ALA A 121 -32.94 -0.18 4.64
C ALA A 121 -34.16 -0.87 5.23
N GLN A 122 -33.94 -1.88 6.08
CA GLN A 122 -34.99 -2.43 6.89
C GLN A 122 -35.45 -1.26 7.75
N ARG A 123 -36.51 -0.58 7.25
CA ARG A 123 -37.25 0.41 8.00
C ARG A 123 -37.63 -0.30 9.26
N VAL A 124 -36.99 0.14 10.33
CA VAL A 124 -37.34 -0.18 11.68
C VAL A 124 -38.80 0.28 11.84
N ALA A 125 -39.74 -0.63 11.62
CA ALA A 125 -41.10 -0.46 12.08
C ALA A 125 -41.07 -0.78 13.58
N TRP A 126 -40.63 0.21 14.36
CA TRP A 126 -41.07 0.31 15.74
C TRP A 126 -42.59 0.50 15.71
N GLN A 127 -43.29 -0.49 16.26
CA GLN A 127 -44.48 -0.37 17.09
C GLN A 127 -45.44 0.80 16.83
N ALA A 128 -46.66 0.47 16.40
CA ALA A 128 -47.90 0.94 17.03
C ALA A 128 -48.98 -0.14 16.80
#